data_AF-X5WWR8-F1
#
_entry.id   AF-X5WWR8-F1
#
_cell.length_a   1.000
_cell.length_b   1.000
_cell.length_c   1.000
_cell.angle_alpha   90.00
_cell.angle_beta   90.00
_cell.angle_gamma   90.00
#
_symmetry.space_group_name_H-M   'P 1'
#
loop_
_entity.id
_entity.type
_entity.pdbx_description
1 polymer ?
#
loop_
_entity_poly.entity_id
_entity_poly.type
_entity_poly.pdbx_seq_one_letter_code
_entity_poly.pdbx_strand_id
1 'polypeptide(L)' 'MVFFTWAGFDEMDEVTSDGSAELLDDGSIEITFAYHNGDEAILKAKRDPSSTA' A
#
# COMPACT_ATOMS: atom_id res chain seq x y z
N MET A 1 -1.93 -3.04 12.48
CA MET A 1 -1.13 -3.53 11.34
C MET A 1 -1.79 -4.75 10.73
N VAL A 2 -1.89 -4.80 9.40
CA VAL A 2 -2.38 -5.95 8.62
C VAL A 2 -1.36 -6.32 7.56
N PHE A 3 -1.26 -7.61 7.24
CA PHE A 3 -0.38 -8.13 6.20
C PHE A 3 -1.21 -8.67 5.04
N PHE A 4 -0.71 -8.49 3.82
CA PHE A 4 -1.38 -8.96 2.61
C PHE A 4 -0.35 -9.34 1.53
N THR A 5 -0.81 -10.07 0.52
CA THR A 5 -0.07 -10.29 -0.73
C THR A 5 -0.70 -9.43 -1.83
N TRP A 6 0.12 -8.87 -2.71
CA TRP A 6 -0.34 -8.09 -3.87
C TRP A 6 0.26 -8.65 -5.16
N ALA A 7 -0.42 -8.36 -6.27
CA ALA A 7 0.04 -8.63 -7.62
C ALA A 7 0.04 -7.32 -8.42
N GLY A 8 1.07 -7.10 -9.22
CA GLY A 8 1.22 -5.91 -10.07
C GLY A 8 2.18 -6.16 -11.22
N PHE A 9 2.62 -5.09 -11.87
CA PHE A 9 3.55 -5.16 -12.99
C PHE A 9 4.74 -4.22 -12.77
N ASP A 10 5.94 -4.71 -13.05
CA ASP A 10 7.19 -3.94 -13.14
C ASP A 10 7.77 -4.11 -14.54
N GLU A 11 8.00 -3.02 -15.26
CA GLU A 11 8.54 -3.05 -16.64
C GLU A 11 7.88 -4.08 -17.61
N MET A 12 6.57 -4.29 -17.49
CA MET A 12 5.75 -5.30 -18.22
C MET A 12 5.81 -6.73 -17.69
N ASP A 13 6.65 -7.02 -16.69
CA ASP A 13 6.69 -8.31 -16.01
C ASP A 13 5.73 -8.33 -14.81
N GLU A 14 4.97 -9.42 -14.68
CA GLU A 14 4.09 -9.62 -13.53
C GLU A 14 4.94 -9.89 -12.27
N VAL A 15 4.66 -9.17 -11.20
CA VAL A 15 5.29 -9.35 -9.90
C VAL A 15 4.24 -9.62 -8.84
N THR A 16 4.56 -10.54 -7.93
CA THR A 16 3.79 -10.79 -6.72
C THR A 16 4.69 -10.62 -5.52
N SER A 17 4.20 -9.95 -4.48
CA SER A 17 4.98 -9.74 -3.26
C SER A 17 4.08 -9.52 -2.04
N ASP A 18 4.71 -9.46 -0.88
CA ASP A 18 4.05 -9.10 0.37
C ASP A 18 3.97 -7.58 0.56
N GLY A 19 3.07 -7.19 1.45
CA GLY A 19 2.90 -5.82 1.88
C GLY A 19 2.27 -5.76 3.26
N SER A 20 2.34 -4.57 3.85
CA SER A 20 1.75 -4.28 5.15
C SER A 20 0.99 -2.97 5.12
N ALA A 21 -0.01 -2.84 5.99
CA ALA A 21 -0.70 -1.58 6.19
C ALA A 21 -0.94 -1.29 7.68
N GLU A 22 -0.82 -0.03 8.05
CA GLU A 22 -1.00 0.47 9.41
C GLU A 22 -1.91 1.70 9.44
N LEU A 23 -2.82 1.72 10.42
CA LEU A 23 -3.63 2.90 10.73
C LEU A 23 -2.81 3.79 11.66
N LEU A 24 -2.52 5.01 11.21
CA LEU A 24 -1.76 6.00 11.95
C LEU A 24 -2.66 6.80 12.90
N ASP A 25 -2.04 7.47 13.87
CA ASP A 25 -2.74 8.30 14.88
C ASP A 25 -3.53 9.47 14.27
N ASP A 26 -3.14 9.94 13.09
CA ASP A 26 -3.84 11.00 12.34
C ASP A 26 -5.06 10.48 11.55
N GLY A 27 -5.38 9.18 11.69
CA GLY A 27 -6.49 8.51 11.00
C GLY A 27 -6.21 8.17 9.53
N SER A 28 -4.99 8.39 9.04
CA SER A 28 -4.57 7.94 7.72
C SER A 28 -4.05 6.50 7.75
N ILE A 29 -4.01 5.86 6.58
CA ILE A 29 -3.49 4.51 6.40
C ILE A 29 -2.19 4.60 5.62
N GLU A 30 -1.11 4.06 6.18
CA GLU A 30 0.14 3.84 5.47
C GLU A 30 0.19 2.41 4.94
N ILE A 31 0.63 2.25 3.69
CA ILE A 31 0.72 0.97 2.99
C ILE A 31 2.12 0.85 2.42
N THR A 32 2.82 -0.22 2.78
CA THR A 32 4.15 -0.55 2.25
C THR A 32 4.04 -1.72 1.28
N PHE A 33 4.54 -1.50 0.07
CA PHE A 33 4.75 -2.55 -0.94
C PHE A 33 6.25 -2.89 -0.97
N ALA A 34 6.60 -4.09 -0.55
CA ALA A 34 7.97 -4.59 -0.68
C ALA A 34 8.15 -5.14 -2.09
N TYR A 35 9.01 -4.56 -2.92
CA TYR A 35 9.37 -5.14 -4.22
C TYR A 35 10.52 -6.13 -4.06
N HIS A 36 10.58 -7.12 -4.95
CA HIS A 36 11.53 -8.24 -4.84
C HIS A 36 13.02 -7.80 -4.93
N ASN A 37 13.30 -6.63 -5.50
CA ASN A 37 14.66 -6.09 -5.65
C ASN A 37 15.13 -5.21 -4.49
N GLY A 38 14.37 -5.14 -3.39
CA GLY A 38 14.72 -4.32 -2.21
C GLY A 38 14.29 -2.87 -2.30
N ASP A 39 13.60 -2.49 -3.39
CA ASP A 39 12.89 -1.22 -3.46
C ASP A 39 11.55 -1.31 -2.73
N GLU A 40 11.18 -0.24 -2.03
CA GLU A 40 9.92 -0.15 -1.28
C GLU A 40 9.12 1.04 -1.80
N ALA A 41 7.84 0.82 -2.13
CA ALA A 41 6.91 1.92 -2.35
C ALA A 41 6.02 2.10 -1.13
N ILE A 42 6.05 3.30 -0.55
CA ILE A 42 5.20 3.67 0.58
C ILE A 42 4.09 4.58 0.05
N LEU A 43 2.84 4.14 0.20
CA LEU A 43 1.65 4.93 -0.08
C LEU A 43 1.00 5.37 1.23
N LYS A 44 0.59 6.63 1.30
CA LYS A 44 -0.18 7.17 2.44
C LYS A 44 -1.56 7.63 1.96
N ALA A 45 -2.59 6.91 2.38
CA ALA A 45 -3.97 7.21 2.05
C ALA A 45 -4.65 7.95 3.20
N LYS A 46 -5.25 9.09 2.91
CA LYS A 46 -6.12 9.80 3.87
C LYS A 46 -7.57 9.63 3.44
N ARG A 47 -8.46 9.36 4.39
CA ARG A 47 -9.90 9.37 4.13
C ARG A 47 -10.30 10.80 3.74
N ASP A 48 -10.75 10.97 2.50
CA ASP A 48 -11.43 12.19 2.10
C ASP A 48 -12.77 12.26 2.85
N PRO A 49 -13.12 13.38 3.50
CA PRO A 49 -14.44 13.56 4.07
C PRO A 49 -15.44 13.72 2.92
N SER A 50 -15.79 12.62 2.24
CA SER A 50 -16.79 12.66 1.18
C SER A 50 -18.08 13.23 1.76
N SER A 51 -18.56 14.33 1.21
CA SER A 51 -19.95 14.75 1.39
C SER A 51 -20.81 13.76 0.62
N THR A 52 -21.58 12.93 1.31
CA THR A 52 -22.74 12.29 0.68
C THR A 52 -23.67 13.44 0.25
N ALA A 53 -23.99 13.52 -1.05
CA ALA A 53 -25.00 14.43 -1.57
C ALA A 53 -26.41 13.94 -1.19
#